data_AF-A0A536A519-F1
#
_entry.id   AF-A0A536A519-F1
#
_cell.length_a   1.000
_cell.length_b   1.000
_cell.length_c   1.000
_cell.angle_alpha   90.00
_cell.angle_beta   90.00
_cell.angle_gamma   90.00
#
_symmetry.space_group_name_H-M   'P 1'
#
loop_
_entity.id
_entity.type
_entity.pdbx_description
1 polymer ?
#
loop_
_entity_poly.entity_id
_entity_poly.type
_entity_poly.pdbx_seq_one_letter_code
_entity_poly.pdbx_strand_id
1 'polypeptide(L)'
;MMSSMPVRLIAKHPSASRLVAMTRRLLDQSKLCAIATVSPGTRAHVNTAYFAWGPSFEIVWLSAPEARHSRNIRADPSAAVAVYRSTQTWGGSDRGIQLFGRARQLHGRDARAAERLYAGRFNSYDADLDAYRFYRLRPRRIKLFDEHVLGGATWVTVAVGAGGRLRWVRTESYV
;
A
#
# COMPACT_ATOMS: atom_id res chain seq x y z
N MET A 1 -23.50 -23.56 6.65
CA MET A 1 -24.04 -22.94 5.43
C MET A 1 -23.32 -21.60 5.25
N MET A 2 -22.36 -21.49 4.32
CA MET A 2 -21.69 -20.21 4.07
C MET A 2 -22.66 -19.34 3.26
N SER A 3 -23.38 -18.45 3.93
CA SER A 3 -24.22 -17.45 3.26
C SER A 3 -23.33 -16.62 2.34
N SER A 4 -23.61 -16.63 1.04
CA SER A 4 -22.95 -15.77 0.07
C SER A 4 -23.26 -14.32 0.43
N MET A 5 -22.32 -13.59 1.06
CA MET A 5 -22.49 -12.17 1.35
C MET A 5 -22.59 -11.38 0.04
N PRO A 6 -23.74 -10.79 -0.32
CA PRO A 6 -23.91 -10.09 -1.59
C PRO A 6 -23.03 -8.84 -1.65
N VAL A 7 -22.18 -8.75 -2.67
CA VAL A 7 -21.44 -7.51 -2.96
C VAL A 7 -22.38 -6.53 -3.67
N ARG A 8 -22.73 -5.42 -3.01
CA ARG A 8 -23.54 -4.35 -3.61
C ARG A 8 -22.65 -3.22 -4.12
N LEU A 9 -22.89 -2.79 -5.36
CA LEU A 9 -22.31 -1.54 -5.87
C LEU A 9 -23.12 -0.36 -5.33
N ILE A 10 -22.44 0.60 -4.68
CA ILE A 10 -23.08 1.80 -4.13
C ILE A 10 -22.65 3.01 -4.98
N ALA A 11 -23.58 3.91 -5.28
CA ALA A 11 -23.32 5.15 -6.03
C ALA A 11 -22.49 6.20 -5.26
N LYS A 12 -21.90 5.86 -4.10
CA LYS A 12 -21.09 6.79 -3.32
C LYS A 12 -19.77 7.03 -4.05
N HIS A 13 -19.65 8.22 -4.60
CA HIS A 13 -18.51 8.67 -5.40
C HIS A 13 -17.78 9.81 -4.67
N PRO A 14 -16.81 9.51 -3.77
CA PRO A 14 -16.05 10.56 -3.12
C PRO A 14 -15.29 11.41 -4.16
N SER A 15 -15.24 12.72 -3.95
CA SER A 15 -14.45 13.62 -4.80
C SER A 15 -12.97 13.23 -4.81
N ALA A 16 -12.26 13.61 -5.88
CA ALA A 16 -10.82 13.34 -5.99
C ALA A 16 -10.02 13.89 -4.79
N SER A 17 -10.36 15.08 -4.30
CA SER A 17 -9.73 15.67 -3.11
C SER A 17 -9.96 14.82 -1.86
N ARG A 18 -11.18 14.29 -1.66
CA ARG A 18 -11.51 13.41 -0.54
C ARG A 18 -10.79 12.06 -0.64
N LEU A 19 -10.64 11.51 -1.85
CA LEU A 19 -9.86 10.29 -2.09
C LEU A 19 -8.38 10.49 -1.75
N VAL A 20 -7.79 11.60 -2.16
CA VAL A 20 -6.40 11.95 -1.83
C VAL A 20 -6.21 12.09 -0.32
N ALA A 21 -7.08 12.85 0.35
CA ALA A 21 -7.01 13.05 1.80
C ALA A 21 -7.15 11.72 2.57
N MET A 22 -8.06 10.86 2.16
CA MET A 22 -8.26 9.53 2.74
C MET A 22 -7.05 8.61 2.52
N THR A 23 -6.50 8.59 1.30
CA THR A 23 -5.31 7.78 0.98
C THR A 23 -4.12 8.15 1.86
N ARG A 24 -3.83 9.45 2.02
CA ARG A 24 -2.74 9.93 2.89
C ARG A 24 -2.97 9.52 4.34
N ARG A 25 -4.15 9.82 4.90
CA ARG A 25 -4.50 9.48 6.28
C ARG A 25 -4.38 7.97 6.57
N LEU A 26 -4.79 7.13 5.63
CA LEU A 26 -4.73 5.68 5.77
C LEU A 26 -3.29 5.14 5.72
N LEU A 27 -2.43 5.69 4.85
CA LEU A 27 -1.00 5.37 4.82
C LEU A 27 -0.28 5.81 6.11
N ASP A 28 -0.81 6.80 6.82
CA ASP A 28 -0.27 7.26 8.10
C ASP A 28 -0.78 6.47 9.32
N GLN A 29 -1.69 5.49 9.14
CA GLN A 29 -2.18 4.68 10.27
C GLN A 29 -1.16 3.68 10.83
N SER A 30 -0.08 3.39 10.10
CA SER A 30 0.96 2.45 10.55
C SER A 30 2.32 2.82 9.99
N LYS A 31 3.37 2.51 10.76
CA LYS A 31 4.77 2.56 10.31
C LYS A 31 5.18 1.30 9.53
N LEU A 32 4.46 0.20 9.75
CA LEU A 32 4.69 -1.10 9.13
C LEU A 32 3.63 -1.39 8.06
N CYS A 33 4.03 -2.12 7.02
CA CYS A 33 3.13 -2.66 6.03
C CYS A 33 3.41 -4.16 5.78
N ALA A 34 2.40 -4.86 5.26
CA ALA A 34 2.55 -6.20 4.72
C ALA A 34 2.72 -6.11 3.20
N ILE A 35 3.75 -6.76 2.67
CA ILE A 35 4.11 -6.76 1.24
C ILE A 35 3.90 -8.17 0.70
N ALA A 36 2.92 -8.34 -0.17
CA ALA A 36 2.69 -9.57 -0.90
C ALA A 36 3.50 -9.57 -2.21
N THR A 37 4.20 -10.67 -2.46
CA THR A 37 4.98 -10.93 -3.68
C THR A 37 4.71 -12.34 -4.20
N VAL A 38 5.01 -12.58 -5.47
CA VAL A 38 4.83 -13.89 -6.11
C VAL A 38 6.15 -14.66 -6.05
N SER A 39 6.16 -15.80 -5.37
CA SER A 39 7.30 -16.73 -5.41
C SER A 39 7.27 -17.57 -6.69
N PRO A 40 8.40 -18.19 -7.08
CA PRO A 40 8.43 -19.20 -8.13
C PRO A 40 7.33 -20.26 -7.93
N GLY A 41 6.71 -20.70 -9.03
CA GLY A 41 5.55 -21.60 -8.98
C GLY A 41 4.27 -20.93 -8.47
N THR A 42 4.12 -19.61 -8.64
CA THR A 42 2.93 -18.82 -8.29
C THR A 42 2.50 -18.86 -6.82
N ARG A 43 3.42 -19.20 -5.90
CA ARG A 43 3.11 -19.27 -4.46
C ARG A 43 3.12 -17.88 -3.83
N ALA A 44 2.09 -17.57 -3.06
CA ALA A 44 2.03 -16.34 -2.28
C ALA A 44 3.18 -16.27 -1.26
N HIS A 45 3.77 -15.08 -1.08
CA HIS A 45 4.72 -14.80 -0.03
C HIS A 45 4.45 -13.41 0.54
N VAL A 46 4.47 -13.28 1.86
CA VAL A 46 4.27 -12.02 2.57
C VAL A 46 5.51 -11.66 3.38
N ASN A 47 5.88 -10.40 3.36
CA ASN A 47 6.94 -9.82 4.19
C ASN A 47 6.41 -8.58 4.92
N THR A 48 6.84 -8.37 6.16
CA THR A 48 6.57 -7.12 6.90
C THR A 48 7.76 -6.17 6.78
N ALA A 49 7.51 -4.89 6.55
CA ALA A 49 8.56 -3.88 6.50
C ALA A 49 8.10 -2.53 7.06
N TYR A 50 9.04 -1.76 7.59
CA TYR A 50 8.86 -0.32 7.73
C TYR A 50 8.82 0.31 6.33
N PHE A 51 7.96 1.31 6.16
CA PHE A 51 7.79 1.96 4.87
C PHE A 51 7.59 3.46 5.00
N ALA A 52 7.92 4.18 3.93
CA ALA A 52 7.48 5.54 3.68
C ALA A 52 6.73 5.63 2.36
N TRP A 53 6.08 6.76 2.11
CA TRP A 53 5.29 6.98 0.91
C TRP A 53 5.52 8.37 0.33
N GLY A 54 5.44 8.49 -1.01
CA GLY A 54 5.70 9.73 -1.73
C GLY A 54 4.46 10.39 -2.33
N PRO A 55 4.61 11.56 -2.98
CA PRO A 55 3.48 12.35 -3.47
C PRO A 55 2.58 11.63 -4.48
N SER A 56 3.10 10.62 -5.20
CA SER A 56 2.33 9.79 -6.14
C SER A 56 1.80 8.50 -5.51
N PHE A 57 1.81 8.40 -4.17
CA PHE A 57 1.45 7.23 -3.38
C PHE A 57 2.33 6.01 -3.62
N GLU A 58 3.52 6.20 -4.19
CA GLU A 58 4.53 5.16 -4.23
C GLU A 58 4.93 4.77 -2.80
N ILE A 59 5.12 3.47 -2.58
CA ILE A 59 5.58 2.93 -1.31
C ILE A 59 7.07 2.63 -1.44
N VAL A 60 7.87 3.08 -0.49
CA VAL A 60 9.31 2.82 -0.43
C VAL A 60 9.65 2.11 0.88
N TRP A 61 10.54 1.12 0.80
CA TRP A 61 11.05 0.37 1.94
C TRP A 61 12.49 -0.05 1.72
N LEU A 62 13.14 -0.48 2.79
CA LEU A 62 14.50 -1.02 2.80
C LEU A 62 14.45 -2.55 2.95
N SER A 63 15.28 -3.26 2.20
CA SER A 63 15.52 -4.68 2.44
C SER A 63 16.85 -5.17 1.90
N ALA A 64 17.33 -6.29 2.44
CA ALA A 64 18.44 -7.03 1.88
C ALA A 64 18.06 -7.62 0.50
N PRO A 65 18.92 -7.50 -0.53
CA PRO A 65 18.67 -8.12 -1.84
C PRO A 65 18.44 -9.64 -1.78
N GLU A 66 18.99 -10.33 -0.80
CA GLU A 66 18.96 -11.79 -0.64
C GLU A 66 17.63 -12.28 -0.04
N ALA A 67 16.85 -11.39 0.59
CA ALA A 67 15.56 -11.71 1.17
C ALA A 67 14.60 -12.32 0.13
N ARG A 68 13.69 -13.18 0.58
CA ARG A 68 12.77 -13.91 -0.32
C ARG A 68 11.90 -12.97 -1.14
N HIS A 69 11.28 -11.97 -0.52
CA HIS A 69 10.47 -10.98 -1.25
C HIS A 69 11.30 -10.12 -2.22
N SER A 70 12.56 -9.80 -1.89
CA SER A 70 13.48 -9.09 -2.78
C SER A 70 13.82 -9.92 -4.03
N ARG A 71 14.10 -11.22 -3.85
CA ARG A 71 14.28 -12.18 -4.95
C ARG A 71 13.03 -12.32 -5.80
N ASN A 72 11.86 -12.43 -5.15
CA ASN A 72 10.58 -12.50 -5.84
C ASN A 72 10.37 -11.27 -6.74
N ILE A 73 10.60 -10.06 -6.22
CA ILE A 73 10.44 -8.80 -6.98
C ILE A 73 11.37 -8.71 -8.20
N ARG A 74 12.58 -9.27 -8.10
CA ARG A 74 13.50 -9.32 -9.26
C ARG A 74 12.98 -10.25 -10.36
N ALA A 75 12.34 -11.35 -9.99
CA ALA A 75 11.81 -12.32 -10.94
C ALA A 75 10.42 -11.91 -11.49
N ASP A 76 9.52 -11.45 -10.62
CA ASP A 76 8.20 -10.95 -10.94
C ASP A 76 7.95 -9.64 -10.15
N PRO A 77 7.84 -8.49 -10.84
CA PRO A 77 7.62 -7.21 -10.18
C PRO A 77 6.19 -7.05 -9.65
N SER A 78 5.25 -7.98 -9.90
CA SER A 78 3.90 -7.93 -9.34
C SER A 78 3.93 -7.98 -7.82
N ALA A 79 3.38 -6.95 -7.19
CA ALA A 79 3.33 -6.83 -5.74
C ALA A 79 2.08 -6.10 -5.27
N ALA A 80 1.69 -6.40 -4.03
CA ALA A 80 0.64 -5.67 -3.32
C ALA A 80 1.11 -5.31 -1.91
N VAL A 81 0.59 -4.20 -1.38
CA VAL A 81 0.89 -3.71 -0.04
C VAL A 81 -0.40 -3.51 0.72
N ALA A 82 -0.45 -3.95 1.97
CA ALA A 82 -1.52 -3.63 2.90
C ALA A 82 -0.97 -2.80 4.07
N VAL A 83 -1.69 -1.74 4.41
CA VAL A 83 -1.46 -0.91 5.60
C VAL A 83 -2.79 -0.79 6.33
N TYR A 84 -2.78 -1.06 7.63
CA TYR A 84 -3.96 -0.96 8.48
C TYR A 84 -3.53 -0.55 9.88
N ARG A 85 -4.47 0.01 10.65
CA ARG A 85 -4.21 0.38 12.04
C ARG A 85 -4.12 -0.88 12.88
N SER A 86 -2.92 -1.28 13.32
CA SER A 86 -2.75 -2.51 14.11
C SER A 86 -3.38 -2.46 15.51
N THR A 87 -3.78 -1.28 15.98
CA THR A 87 -4.40 -1.03 17.29
C THR A 87 -5.92 -0.79 17.22
N GLN A 88 -6.56 -1.15 16.11
CA GLN A 88 -8.02 -1.06 15.99
C GLN A 88 -8.70 -2.13 16.83
N THR A 89 -9.83 -1.78 17.45
CA THR A 89 -10.63 -2.69 18.30
C THR A 89 -11.65 -3.42 17.44
N TRP A 90 -11.75 -4.74 17.60
CA TRP A 90 -12.78 -5.53 16.93
C TRP A 90 -14.18 -5.03 17.30
N GLY A 91 -15.06 -4.89 16.29
CA GLY A 91 -16.40 -4.29 16.44
C GLY A 91 -16.41 -2.76 16.40
N GLY A 92 -15.24 -2.11 16.34
CA GLY A 92 -15.12 -0.68 16.04
C GLY A 92 -15.14 -0.39 14.54
N SER A 93 -14.83 0.85 14.17
CA SER A 93 -14.73 1.26 12.76
C SER A 93 -13.37 0.89 12.16
N ASP A 94 -13.39 0.02 11.15
CA ASP A 94 -12.19 -0.48 10.49
C ASP A 94 -11.54 0.57 9.56
N ARG A 95 -10.20 0.54 9.52
CA ARG A 95 -9.40 1.43 8.68
C ARG A 95 -8.20 0.74 8.07
N GLY A 96 -8.08 0.86 6.75
CA GLY A 96 -6.88 0.45 6.05
C GLY A 96 -6.93 0.69 4.55
N ILE A 97 -5.83 0.33 3.92
CA ILE A 97 -5.55 0.58 2.52
C ILE A 97 -4.78 -0.58 1.94
N GLN A 98 -5.14 -0.94 0.71
CA GLN A 98 -4.46 -1.94 -0.09
C GLN A 98 -4.00 -1.31 -1.40
N LEU A 99 -2.73 -1.47 -1.75
CA LEU A 99 -2.12 -0.92 -2.95
C LEU A 99 -1.67 -2.08 -3.84
N PHE A 100 -1.96 -2.00 -5.13
CA PHE A 100 -1.63 -3.04 -6.11
C PHE A 100 -0.82 -2.41 -7.24
N GLY A 101 0.32 -2.99 -7.57
CA GLY A 101 1.20 -2.38 -8.56
C GLY A 101 2.44 -3.19 -8.87
N ARG A 102 3.49 -2.46 -9.27
CA ARG A 102 4.78 -3.06 -9.62
C ARG A 102 5.85 -2.55 -8.69
N ALA A 103 6.61 -3.47 -8.12
CA ALA A 103 7.76 -3.21 -7.28
C ALA A 103 9.06 -3.34 -8.08
N ARG A 104 10.11 -2.64 -7.65
CA ARG A 104 11.48 -2.86 -8.10
C ARG A 104 12.50 -2.43 -7.06
N GLN A 105 13.69 -3.01 -7.13
CA GLN A 105 14.88 -2.48 -6.46
C GLN A 105 15.29 -1.15 -7.12
N LEU A 106 15.76 -0.20 -6.32
CA LEU A 106 16.19 1.12 -6.76
C LEU A 106 17.71 1.26 -6.71
N HIS A 107 18.21 2.12 -7.60
CA HIS A 107 19.62 2.44 -7.75
C HIS A 107 19.81 3.92 -8.05
N GLY A 108 21.01 4.45 -7.80
CA GLY A 108 21.41 5.80 -8.19
C GLY A 108 20.46 6.90 -7.69
N ARG A 109 20.03 7.78 -8.60
CA ARG A 109 19.17 8.94 -8.26
C ARG A 109 17.83 8.53 -7.62
N ASP A 110 17.25 7.43 -8.09
CA ASP A 110 15.98 6.92 -7.57
C ASP A 110 16.13 6.43 -6.12
N ALA A 111 17.22 5.74 -5.79
CA ALA A 111 17.49 5.27 -4.44
C ALA A 111 17.64 6.46 -3.46
N ARG A 112 18.42 7.49 -3.85
CA ARG A 112 18.55 8.72 -3.05
C ARG A 112 17.23 9.46 -2.85
N ALA A 113 16.32 9.42 -3.83
CA ALA A 113 15.00 10.02 -3.68
C ALA A 113 14.12 9.22 -2.69
N ALA A 114 14.16 7.89 -2.77
CA ALA A 114 13.46 7.02 -1.82
C ALA A 114 14.01 7.17 -0.40
N GLU A 115 15.33 7.32 -0.27
CA GLU A 115 16.01 7.59 1.00
C GLU A 115 15.52 8.87 1.65
N ARG A 116 15.44 9.98 0.91
CA ARG A 116 14.88 11.25 1.45
C ARG A 116 13.44 11.09 1.93
N LEU A 117 12.61 10.35 1.20
CA LEU A 117 11.24 10.04 1.63
C LEU A 117 11.23 9.22 2.92
N TYR A 118 12.12 8.22 3.00
CA TYR A 118 12.21 7.32 4.14
C TYR A 118 12.73 8.04 5.39
N ALA A 119 13.85 8.77 5.28
CA ALA A 119 14.42 9.60 6.33
C ALA A 119 13.44 10.67 6.83
N GLY A 120 12.66 11.28 5.93
CA GLY A 120 11.63 12.25 6.30
C GLY A 120 10.47 11.66 7.13
N ARG A 121 10.24 10.34 7.06
CA ARG A 121 9.25 9.64 7.89
C ARG A 121 9.86 9.08 9.17
N PHE A 122 11.15 8.73 9.15
CA PHE A 122 11.86 8.09 10.24
C PHE A 122 13.07 8.92 10.66
N ASN A 123 12.88 9.85 11.59
CA ASN A 123 13.92 10.79 12.03
C ASN A 123 15.18 10.11 12.62
N SER A 124 15.09 8.85 13.07
CA SER A 124 16.21 8.06 13.59
C SER A 124 16.84 7.15 12.52
N TYR A 125 16.51 7.35 11.25
CA TYR A 125 17.12 6.60 10.15
C TYR A 125 18.61 6.97 10.03
N ASP A 126 19.46 5.95 10.04
CA ASP A 126 20.88 6.05 9.77
C ASP A 126 21.19 5.47 8.38
N ALA A 127 22.07 6.14 7.65
CA ALA A 127 22.49 5.78 6.30
C ALA A 127 23.41 4.55 6.27
N ASP A 128 23.96 4.11 7.41
CA ASP A 128 24.88 2.96 7.53
C ASP A 128 24.19 1.58 7.44
N LEU A 129 23.34 1.42 6.43
CA LEU A 129 22.68 0.17 6.09
C LEU A 129 23.15 -0.31 4.71
N ASP A 130 24.47 -0.40 4.52
CA ASP A 130 25.11 -0.76 3.24
C ASP A 130 24.69 -2.13 2.69
N ALA A 131 24.18 -3.02 3.55
CA ALA A 131 23.61 -4.31 3.14
C ALA A 131 22.18 -4.19 2.55
N TYR A 132 21.51 -3.06 2.72
CA TYR A 132 20.13 -2.85 2.33
C TYR A 132 20.03 -2.05 1.03
N ARG A 133 18.96 -2.28 0.29
CA ARG A 133 18.61 -1.49 -0.89
C ARG A 133 17.21 -0.94 -0.72
N PHE A 134 17.00 0.25 -1.25
CA PHE A 134 15.65 0.80 -1.37
C PHE A 134 14.89 0.06 -2.47
N TYR A 135 13.64 -0.24 -2.18
CA TYR A 135 12.66 -0.74 -3.13
C TYR A 135 11.53 0.27 -3.26
N ARG A 136 10.84 0.24 -4.40
CA ARG A 136 9.66 1.06 -4.63
C ARG A 136 8.56 0.27 -5.31
N LEU A 137 7.37 0.32 -4.73
CA LEU A 137 6.12 -0.06 -5.39
C LEU A 137 5.44 1.18 -5.96
N ARG A 138 5.15 1.16 -7.25
CA ARG A 138 4.27 2.15 -7.89
C ARG A 138 2.86 1.56 -8.01
N PRO A 139 1.86 2.07 -7.26
CA PRO A 139 0.51 1.54 -7.36
C PRO A 139 -0.11 1.92 -8.71
N ARG A 140 -0.91 1.01 -9.26
CA ARG A 140 -1.83 1.28 -10.37
C ARG A 140 -3.28 1.30 -9.89
N ARG A 141 -3.56 0.61 -8.78
CA ARG A 141 -4.87 0.52 -8.15
C ARG A 141 -4.71 0.58 -6.65
N ILE A 142 -5.62 1.27 -5.98
CA ILE A 142 -5.70 1.36 -4.53
C ILE A 142 -7.13 1.00 -4.11
N LYS A 143 -7.27 0.19 -3.06
CA LYS A 143 -8.55 -0.11 -2.40
C LYS A 143 -8.51 0.48 -1.00
N LEU A 144 -9.47 1.35 -0.71
CA LEU A 144 -9.58 2.13 0.51
C LEU A 144 -10.75 1.58 1.34
N PHE A 145 -10.55 1.41 2.64
CA PHE A 145 -11.63 1.21 3.60
C PHE A 145 -11.39 2.09 4.82
N ASP A 146 -12.36 2.95 5.09
CA ASP A 146 -12.35 3.87 6.22
C ASP A 146 -13.81 4.03 6.63
N GLU A 147 -14.24 3.22 7.58
CA GLU A 147 -15.67 3.13 7.91
C GLU A 147 -16.22 4.42 8.50
N HIS A 148 -15.39 5.28 9.10
CA HIS A 148 -15.82 6.61 9.54
C HIS A 148 -16.21 7.53 8.37
N VAL A 149 -15.58 7.35 7.21
CA VAL A 149 -15.80 8.20 6.04
C VAL A 149 -16.77 7.56 5.06
N LEU A 150 -16.66 6.25 4.88
CA LEU A 150 -17.35 5.48 3.87
C LEU A 150 -18.63 4.84 4.40
N GLY A 151 -18.71 4.54 5.69
CA GLY A 151 -19.72 3.68 6.29
C GLY A 151 -19.19 2.25 6.45
N GLY A 152 -19.85 1.49 7.32
CA GLY A 152 -19.50 0.10 7.58
C GLY A 152 -19.49 -0.74 6.32
N ALA A 153 -18.56 -1.70 6.26
CA ALA A 153 -18.42 -2.65 5.16
C ALA A 153 -18.45 -1.97 3.78
N THR A 154 -17.80 -0.82 3.62
CA THR A 154 -17.74 -0.06 2.35
C THR A 154 -16.30 0.15 1.92
N TRP A 155 -15.98 -0.26 0.69
CA TRP A 155 -14.67 -0.13 0.06
C TRP A 155 -14.75 0.72 -1.19
N VAL A 156 -13.75 1.59 -1.39
CA VAL A 156 -13.60 2.37 -2.61
C VAL A 156 -12.34 1.94 -3.34
N THR A 157 -12.47 1.54 -4.60
CA THR A 157 -11.34 1.27 -5.48
C THR A 157 -11.09 2.47 -6.38
N VAL A 158 -9.82 2.88 -6.47
CA VAL A 158 -9.35 3.97 -7.33
C VAL A 158 -8.21 3.48 -8.22
N ALA A 159 -8.12 4.04 -9.42
CA ALA A 159 -6.96 3.93 -10.31
C ALA A 159 -5.99 5.07 -10.03
N VAL A 160 -4.69 4.80 -10.13
CA VAL A 160 -3.62 5.78 -9.96
C VAL A 160 -3.07 6.14 -11.33
N GLY A 161 -3.26 7.40 -11.73
CA GLY A 161 -2.73 7.98 -12.95
C GLY A 161 -1.34 8.61 -12.76
N ALA A 162 -0.85 9.27 -13.81
CA ALA A 162 0.39 10.04 -13.77
C ALA A 162 0.35 11.08 -12.63
N GLY A 163 1.50 11.28 -11.97
CA GLY A 163 1.66 12.24 -10.88
C GLY A 163 0.79 11.95 -9.63
N GLY A 164 0.27 10.73 -9.48
CA GLY A 164 -0.57 10.38 -8.33
C GLY A 164 -2.05 10.78 -8.47
N ARG A 165 -2.51 11.19 -9.66
CA ARG A 165 -3.92 11.55 -9.86
C ARG A 165 -4.81 10.33 -9.61
N LEU A 166 -5.67 10.41 -8.59
CA LEU A 166 -6.63 9.35 -8.28
C LEU A 166 -7.90 9.53 -9.09
N ARG A 167 -8.33 8.45 -9.76
CA ARG A 167 -9.61 8.35 -10.43
C ARG A 167 -10.42 7.25 -9.78
N TRP A 168 -11.63 7.57 -9.35
CA TRP A 168 -12.55 6.55 -8.86
C TRP A 168 -12.83 5.49 -9.92
N VAL A 169 -12.94 4.23 -9.48
CA VAL A 169 -13.27 3.09 -10.33
C VAL A 169 -14.60 2.49 -9.89
N ARG A 170 -14.75 2.18 -8.60
CA ARG A 170 -15.98 1.61 -8.05
C ARG A 170 -16.03 1.73 -6.54
N THR A 171 -17.24 1.63 -6.00
CA THR A 171 -17.52 1.49 -4.58
C THR A 171 -18.32 0.21 -4.36
N GLU A 172 -17.82 -0.65 -3.47
CA GLU A 172 -18.38 -1.96 -3.15
C GLU A 172 -18.75 -1.99 -1.68
N SER A 173 -19.89 -2.60 -1.34
CA SER A 173 -20.26 -2.91 0.03
C SER A 173 -20.52 -4.40 0.20
N TYR A 174 -20.06 -4.95 1.31
CA TYR A 174 -20.12 -6.37 1.65
C TYR A 174 -21.01 -6.51 2.88
N VAL A 175 -22.32 -6.49 2.65
CA VAL A 175 -23.36 -6.60 3.68
C VAL A 175 -24.05 -7.95 3.59
#